data_AF-A0A971MTM0-F1
#
_entry.id   AF-A0A971MTM0-F1
#
_cell.length_a   1.000
_cell.length_b   1.000
_cell.length_c   1.000
_cell.angle_alpha   90.00
_cell.angle_beta   90.00
_cell.angle_gamma   90.00
#
_symmetry.space_group_name_H-M   'P 1'
#
loop_
_entity.id
_entity.type
_entity.pdbx_description
1 polymer ?
#
loop_
_entity_poly.entity_id
_entity_poly.type
_entity_poly.pdbx_seq_one_letter_code
_entity_poly.pdbx_strand_id
1 'polypeptide(L)'
;MKVDKIILYGSYSKGNPHKDSDIDVAIISPDFTGDKIEDRLHLMKCRWNIDLRIEPMPFRPEDFVPDDPFVKEIMETGIEVNQTPTT
;
A
#
# COMPACT_ATOMS: atom_id res chain seq x y z
N MET A 1 8.20 -8.34 10.06
CA MET A 1 7.42 -8.48 8.83
C MET A 1 8.34 -8.26 7.65
N LYS A 2 8.52 -9.27 6.81
CA LYS A 2 9.14 -9.14 5.49
C LYS A 2 8.19 -8.36 4.59
N VAL A 3 8.70 -7.36 3.86
CA VAL A 3 7.89 -6.62 2.89
C VAL A 3 8.52 -6.83 1.52
N ASP A 4 7.74 -7.38 0.60
CA ASP A 4 8.22 -7.66 -0.76
C ASP A 4 8.10 -6.42 -1.63
N LYS A 5 6.98 -5.68 -1.52
CA LYS A 5 6.76 -4.43 -2.25
C LYS A 5 5.94 -3.42 -1.46
N ILE A 6 6.20 -2.15 -1.73
CA ILE A 6 5.37 -1.01 -1.30
C ILE A 6 5.07 -0.21 -2.55
N ILE A 7 3.79 0.04 -2.83
CA ILE A 7 3.36 0.76 -4.03
C ILE A 7 2.48 1.93 -3.61
N LEU A 8 2.90 3.15 -3.92
CA LEU A 8 2.05 4.33 -3.81
C LEU A 8 1.06 4.31 -4.98
N TYR A 9 -0.23 4.41 -4.70
CA TYR A 9 -1.28 4.47 -5.74
C TYR A 9 -2.25 5.63 -5.48
N GLY A 10 -3.38 5.64 -6.19
CA GLY A 10 -4.44 6.62 -5.97
C GLY A 10 -4.09 8.01 -6.51
N SER A 11 -4.66 9.04 -5.89
CA SER A 11 -4.54 10.42 -6.40
C SER A 11 -3.10 10.94 -6.39
N TYR A 12 -2.29 10.49 -5.44
CA TYR A 12 -0.88 10.87 -5.36
C TYR A 12 -0.05 10.29 -6.51
N SER A 13 -0.25 9.03 -6.89
CA SER A 13 0.48 8.46 -8.03
C SER A 13 0.01 9.03 -9.38
N LYS A 14 -1.27 9.43 -9.47
CA LYS A 14 -1.88 10.03 -10.67
C LYS A 14 -1.61 11.54 -10.82
N GLY A 15 -0.94 12.17 -9.85
CA GLY A 15 -0.59 13.60 -9.90
C GLY A 15 -1.76 14.55 -9.69
N ASN A 16 -2.88 14.09 -9.14
CA ASN A 16 -4.07 14.89 -8.85
C ASN A 16 -4.57 14.83 -7.39
N PRO A 17 -3.68 14.84 -6.36
CA PRO A 17 -4.13 14.86 -4.97
C PRO A 17 -4.74 16.22 -4.60
N HIS A 18 -5.67 16.22 -3.66
CA HIS A 18 -6.19 17.42 -3.01
C HIS A 18 -5.78 17.44 -1.53
N LYS A 19 -6.03 18.56 -0.85
CA LYS A 19 -5.60 18.78 0.56
C LYS A 19 -6.05 17.69 1.53
N ASP A 20 -7.23 17.11 1.29
CA ASP A 20 -7.83 16.08 2.14
C ASP A 20 -7.65 14.66 1.58
N SER A 21 -6.76 14.46 0.59
CA SER A 21 -6.52 13.14 0.01
C SER A 21 -5.73 12.26 0.96
N ASP A 22 -6.11 10.98 1.02
CA ASP A 22 -5.30 9.93 1.63
C ASP A 22 -4.04 9.66 0.78
N ILE A 23 -3.01 9.14 1.43
CA ILE A 23 -1.78 8.63 0.82
C ILE A 23 -1.93 7.11 0.74
N ASP A 24 -2.56 6.64 -0.33
CA ASP A 24 -2.87 5.23 -0.53
C ASP A 24 -1.60 4.40 -0.81
N VAL A 25 -1.34 3.37 0.00
CA VAL A 25 -0.17 2.49 -0.17
C VAL A 25 -0.55 1.02 -0.14
N ALA A 26 -0.20 0.29 -1.19
CA ALA A 26 -0.35 -1.15 -1.24
C ALA A 26 0.92 -1.78 -0.67
N ILE A 27 0.74 -2.62 0.35
CA ILE A 27 1.84 -3.36 0.98
C ILE A 27 1.69 -4.81 0.57
N ILE A 28 2.71 -5.37 -0.07
CA ILE A 28 2.73 -6.77 -0.48
C ILE A 28 3.69 -7.50 0.45
N SER A 29 3.19 -8.50 1.17
CA SER A 29 3.98 -9.28 2.13
C SER A 29 3.49 -10.72 2.24
N PRO A 30 4.41 -11.72 2.24
CA PRO A 30 4.06 -13.11 2.52
C PRO A 30 3.77 -13.36 4.01
N ASP A 31 4.04 -12.40 4.88
CA ASP A 31 3.82 -12.52 6.33
C ASP A 31 2.39 -12.12 6.75
N PHE A 32 1.57 -11.62 5.81
CA PHE A 32 0.16 -11.32 6.08
C PHE A 32 -0.65 -12.59 6.31
N THR A 33 -1.58 -12.51 7.26
CA THR A 33 -2.39 -13.65 7.69
C THR A 33 -3.38 -14.09 6.60
N GLY A 34 -3.82 -13.14 5.77
CA GLY A 34 -4.92 -13.32 4.82
C GLY A 34 -6.26 -12.84 5.36
N ASP A 35 -6.36 -12.55 6.67
CA ASP A 35 -7.46 -11.76 7.21
C ASP A 35 -7.17 -10.27 6.93
N LYS A 36 -7.80 -9.77 5.87
CA LYS A 36 -7.63 -8.38 5.42
C LYS A 36 -7.95 -7.35 6.52
N ILE A 37 -8.87 -7.65 7.45
CA ILE A 37 -9.22 -6.73 8.53
C ILE A 37 -8.09 -6.69 9.56
N GLU A 38 -7.62 -7.85 10.00
CA GLU A 38 -6.53 -7.94 10.97
C GLU A 38 -5.24 -7.32 10.42
N ASP A 39 -4.85 -7.71 9.20
CA ASP A 39 -3.63 -7.24 8.55
C ASP A 39 -3.67 -5.72 8.35
N ARG A 40 -4.83 -5.17 7.95
CA ARG A 40 -5.00 -3.73 7.76
C ARG A 40 -4.97 -2.98 9.09
N LEU A 41 -5.62 -3.50 10.13
CA LEU A 41 -5.56 -2.91 11.47
C LEU A 41 -4.13 -2.87 12.00
N HIS A 42 -3.32 -3.90 11.73
CA HIS A 42 -1.90 -3.91 12.08
C HIS A 42 -1.17 -2.75 11.40
N LEU A 43 -1.32 -2.58 10.08
CA LEU A 43 -0.69 -1.49 9.33
C LEU A 43 -1.19 -0.10 9.75
N MET A 44 -2.49 0.05 10.03
CA MET A 44 -3.05 1.31 10.52
C MET A 44 -2.51 1.71 11.91
N LYS A 45 -2.11 0.75 12.75
CA LYS A 45 -1.42 1.05 14.01
C LYS A 45 -0.01 1.59 13.77
N CYS A 46 0.69 1.09 12.76
CA CYS A 46 2.06 1.53 12.43
C CYS A 46 2.12 3.00 12.01
N ARG A 47 1.09 3.51 11.30
CA ARG A 47 1.08 4.91 10.83
C ARG A 47 0.77 5.95 11.92
N TRP A 48 0.30 5.55 13.11
CA TRP A 48 -0.29 6.49 14.08
C TRP A 48 0.63 7.64 14.47
N ASN A 49 1.93 7.38 14.58
CA ASN A 49 2.93 8.37 14.97
C ASN A 49 3.67 8.97 13.75
N ILE A 50 3.17 8.76 12.53
CA ILE A 50 3.80 9.21 11.28
C ILE A 50 2.88 10.23 10.58
N ASP A 51 1.82 9.75 9.95
CA ASP A 51 0.82 10.57 9.27
C ASP A 51 -0.47 9.76 9.12
N LEU A 52 -1.58 10.28 9.64
CA LEU A 52 -2.87 9.60 9.63
C LEU A 52 -3.54 9.58 8.25
N ARG A 53 -2.96 10.26 7.25
CA ARG A 53 -3.43 10.18 5.86
C ARG A 53 -2.92 8.93 5.13
N ILE A 54 -1.86 8.27 5.62
CA ILE A 54 -1.32 7.08 4.97
C ILE A 54 -2.33 5.96 5.07
N GLU A 55 -3.02 5.55 4.00
CA GLU A 55 -4.06 4.53 4.05
C GLU A 55 -3.52 3.21 3.48
N PRO A 56 -3.01 2.29 4.33
CA PRO A 56 -2.39 1.07 3.85
C PRO A 56 -3.42 0.01 3.47
N MET A 57 -3.14 -0.71 2.38
CA MET A 57 -3.87 -1.91 1.98
C MET A 57 -2.95 -3.13 1.95
N PRO A 58 -3.20 -4.18 2.74
CA PRO A 58 -2.40 -5.40 2.74
C PRO A 58 -2.77 -6.32 1.58
N PHE A 59 -1.74 -6.94 0.98
CA PHE A 59 -1.88 -7.98 -0.02
C PHE A 59 -0.88 -9.10 0.22
N ARG A 60 -1.35 -10.35 0.20
CA ARG A 60 -0.45 -11.49 0.04
C ARG A 60 0.00 -11.56 -1.43
N PRO A 61 1.24 -12.01 -1.72
CA PRO A 61 1.74 -12.09 -3.10
C PRO A 61 0.81 -12.88 -4.05
N GLU A 62 0.22 -13.97 -3.57
CA GLU A 62 -0.71 -14.82 -4.31
C GLU A 62 -2.08 -14.19 -4.59
N ASP A 63 -2.49 -13.20 -3.79
CA ASP A 63 -3.75 -12.47 -3.96
C ASP A 63 -3.58 -11.20 -4.81
N PHE A 64 -2.33 -10.80 -5.09
CA PHE A 64 -2.01 -9.61 -5.87
C PHE A 64 -1.99 -9.92 -7.37
N VAL A 65 -3.16 -10.28 -7.91
CA VAL A 65 -3.36 -10.69 -9.31
C VAL A 65 -4.17 -9.67 -10.12
N PRO A 66 -3.88 -9.48 -11.42
CA PRO A 66 -4.53 -8.44 -12.25
C PRO A 66 -6.00 -8.73 -12.61
N ASP A 67 -6.53 -9.91 -12.26
CA ASP A 67 -7.95 -10.25 -12.41
C ASP A 67 -8.83 -9.47 -11.42
N ASP A 68 -8.26 -9.01 -10.30
CA ASP A 68 -8.89 -8.03 -9.43
C ASP A 68 -8.71 -6.63 -10.04
N PRO A 69 -9.80 -5.94 -10.46
CA PRO A 69 -9.70 -4.60 -11.05
C PRO A 69 -8.98 -3.59 -10.16
N PHE A 70 -9.06 -3.74 -8.84
CA PHE A 70 -8.37 -2.86 -7.90
C PHE A 70 -6.87 -3.10 -7.91
N VAL A 71 -6.44 -4.37 -7.89
CA VAL A 71 -5.02 -4.72 -8.05
C VAL A 71 -4.50 -4.26 -9.42
N LYS A 72 -5.28 -4.45 -10.48
CA LYS A 72 -4.94 -4.01 -11.82
C LYS A 72 -4.66 -2.50 -11.87
N GLU A 73 -5.51 -1.68 -11.24
CA GLU A 73 -5.28 -0.23 -11.15
C GLU A 73 -3.96 0.10 -10.44
N ILE A 74 -3.67 -0.57 -9.32
CA ILE A 74 -2.43 -0.40 -8.56
C ILE A 74 -1.22 -0.77 -9.43
N MET A 75 -1.30 -1.87 -10.19
CA MET A 75 -0.22 -2.31 -11.08
C MET A 75 -0.01 -1.36 -12.26
N GLU A 76 -1.08 -0.79 -12.83
CA GLU A 76 -1.01 0.08 -14.01
C GLU A 76 -0.59 1.52 -13.67
N THR A 77 -0.96 2.01 -12.49
CA THR A 77 -0.79 3.44 -12.13
C THR A 77 0.07 3.68 -10.89
N GLY A 78 0.46 2.61 -10.20
CA GLY A 78 1.22 2.69 -8.97
C GLY A 78 2.70 3.00 -9.20
N ILE A 79 3.31 3.63 -8.19
CA ILE A 79 4.74 3.93 -8.15
C ILE A 79 5.35 3.09 -7.03
N GLU A 80 6.24 2.17 -7.39
CA GLU A 80 6.96 1.34 -6.42
C GLU A 80 7.92 2.22 -5.58
N VAL A 81 7.75 2.16 -4.26
CA VAL A 81 8.55 2.90 -3.29
C VAL A 81 9.79 2.08 -2.98
N ASN A 82 10.90 2.44 -3.62
CA ASN A 82 12.20 1.84 -3.34
C ASN A 82 12.85 2.52 -2.14
N GLN A 83 13.54 1.74 -1.30
CA GLN A 83 14.41 2.33 -0.30
C GLN A 83 15.61 2.96 -1.02
N THR A 84 15.74 4.28 -0.96
CA THR A 84 17.01 4.92 -1.27
C THR A 84 17.98 4.56 -0.14
N PRO A 85 19.18 3.99 -0.41
CA PRO A 85 20.18 3.83 0.62
C PRO A 85 20.40 5.18 1.30
N THR A 86 20.20 5.24 2.60
CA THR A 86 20.56 6.42 3.39
C THR A 86 22.10 6.40 3.47
N THR A 87 22.76 7.26 2.70
CA THR A 87 24.19 7.59 2.91
C THR A 87 24.42 8.18 4.28
#